data_AF-A0A1L7VIS4-F1
#
_entry.id   AF-A0A1L7VIS4-F1
#
_cell.length_a   1.000
_cell.length_b   1.000
_cell.length_c   1.000
_cell.angle_alpha   90.00
_cell.angle_beta   90.00
_cell.angle_gamma   90.00
#
_symmetry.space_group_name_H-M   'P 1'
#
loop_
_entity.id
_entity.type
_entity.pdbx_description
1 polymer ?
#
loop_
_entity_poly.entity_id
_entity_poly.type
_entity_poly.pdbx_seq_one_letter_code
_entity_poly.pdbx_strand_id
1 'polypeptide(L)'
;MFENLSLRTPYPPPQEGFWGQPTSTLNWCEEDYVISHYAAEITNTLTNALFVALGIRGVRNCLKYRHDTVFVIAYLGYLLVGCGSVAFHATLSYPMQLVDELSMIYTTSILCHAIFTQDRSRLFSIFLGIGLVALSISITAYYHYIQDPTFHQNAFSILFLATVFRSLYTMEAILRPMLSKTHINKPPRTSVSNKETRSSPVQSDRAIICEMRWIVAMGFITCAAGITAWKVDNIHCGDLVRWRHEVGLPWGILLEGHGWWYVIALR
;
A
#
# COMPACT_ATOMS: atom_id res chain seq x y z
N MET A 1 -33.88 -9.55 -11.55
CA MET A 1 -33.14 -10.58 -10.77
C MET A 1 -32.74 -10.09 -9.36
N PHE A 2 -32.71 -8.78 -9.06
CA PHE A 2 -32.28 -8.23 -7.77
C PHE A 2 -33.40 -7.62 -6.88
N GLU A 3 -34.68 -7.85 -7.21
CA GLU A 3 -35.82 -7.26 -6.49
C GLU A 3 -35.99 -7.76 -5.04
N ASN A 4 -35.33 -8.86 -4.67
CA ASN A 4 -35.44 -9.46 -3.34
C ASN A 4 -34.29 -9.09 -2.39
N LEU A 5 -33.40 -8.16 -2.74
CA LEU A 5 -32.41 -7.65 -1.79
C LEU A 5 -33.07 -6.71 -0.78
N SER A 6 -33.21 -7.16 0.46
CA SER A 6 -33.63 -6.33 1.59
C SER A 6 -32.65 -5.15 1.75
N LEU A 7 -33.19 -3.93 1.87
CA LEU A 7 -32.44 -2.66 1.96
C LEU A 7 -31.76 -2.23 0.64
N ARG A 8 -32.50 -2.20 -0.46
CA ARG A 8 -32.05 -1.62 -1.75
C ARG A 8 -32.55 -0.19 -1.89
N THR A 9 -31.65 0.77 -2.03
CA THR A 9 -31.97 2.10 -2.55
C THR A 9 -31.41 2.26 -3.96
N PRO A 10 -32.11 2.95 -4.88
CA PRO A 10 -31.59 3.22 -6.22
C PRO A 10 -30.21 3.86 -6.15
N TYR A 11 -29.33 3.51 -7.09
CA TYR A 11 -28.06 4.19 -7.26
C TYR A 11 -28.34 5.58 -7.86
N PRO A 12 -28.01 6.69 -7.18
CA PRO A 12 -28.31 8.03 -7.69
C PRO A 12 -27.51 8.34 -8.96
N PRO A 13 -27.99 9.25 -9.83
CA PRO A 13 -27.18 9.77 -10.92
C PRO A 13 -26.08 10.71 -10.41
N PRO A 14 -24.99 10.91 -11.18
CA PRO A 14 -23.95 11.89 -10.87
C PRO A 14 -24.52 13.30 -10.70
N GLN A 15 -23.95 14.06 -9.78
CA GLN A 15 -24.41 15.41 -9.43
C GLN A 15 -23.24 16.39 -9.27
N GLU A 16 -23.56 17.70 -9.24
CA GLU A 16 -22.54 18.73 -9.03
C GLU A 16 -21.99 18.65 -7.60
N GLY A 17 -20.67 18.60 -7.51
CA GLY A 17 -19.95 18.43 -6.26
C GLY A 17 -19.53 19.72 -5.58
N PHE A 18 -19.28 19.64 -4.28
CA PHE A 18 -18.83 20.77 -3.46
C PHE A 18 -17.52 21.42 -3.96
N TRP A 19 -16.59 20.63 -4.51
CA TRP A 19 -15.28 21.11 -4.96
C TRP A 19 -15.26 21.63 -6.40
N GLY A 20 -16.42 21.66 -7.07
CA GLY A 20 -16.54 22.07 -8.46
C GLY A 20 -16.17 20.95 -9.46
N GLN A 21 -15.85 21.36 -10.69
CA GLN A 21 -15.54 20.43 -11.77
C GLN A 21 -14.17 19.75 -11.57
N PRO A 22 -14.06 18.43 -11.83
CA PRO A 22 -12.78 17.72 -11.79
C PRO A 22 -11.73 18.37 -12.68
N THR A 23 -10.50 18.49 -12.15
CA THR A 23 -9.35 19.05 -12.89
C THR A 23 -8.22 18.05 -13.07
N SER A 24 -8.31 16.89 -12.42
CA SER A 24 -7.37 15.79 -12.54
C SER A 24 -7.31 15.22 -13.95
N THR A 25 -6.19 14.59 -14.29
CA THR A 25 -6.06 13.83 -15.56
C THR A 25 -6.66 12.43 -15.47
N LEU A 26 -7.01 12.00 -14.25
CA LEU A 26 -7.63 10.72 -13.94
C LEU A 26 -8.99 10.95 -13.28
N ASN A 27 -9.96 10.13 -13.67
CA ASN A 27 -11.21 9.89 -12.95
C ASN A 27 -11.44 8.36 -12.98
N TRP A 28 -11.73 7.76 -11.83
CA TRP A 28 -11.89 6.32 -11.71
C TRP A 28 -13.31 5.89 -12.05
N CYS A 29 -13.61 4.60 -11.87
CA CYS A 29 -14.92 4.07 -12.26
C CYS A 29 -16.05 4.40 -11.27
N GLU A 30 -15.74 4.88 -10.06
CA GLU A 30 -16.76 5.29 -9.11
C GLU A 30 -17.42 6.58 -9.61
N GLU A 31 -18.74 6.60 -9.74
CA GLU A 31 -19.45 7.77 -10.26
C GLU A 31 -19.42 8.96 -9.27
N ASP A 32 -18.96 10.11 -9.78
CA ASP A 32 -18.73 11.34 -9.00
C ASP A 32 -19.97 11.84 -8.23
N TYR A 33 -19.76 12.12 -6.95
CA TYR A 33 -20.70 12.75 -6.01
C TYR A 33 -22.04 12.03 -5.86
N VAL A 34 -22.15 10.77 -6.28
CA VAL A 34 -23.41 10.03 -6.27
C VAL A 34 -23.93 9.80 -4.84
N ILE A 35 -23.04 9.46 -3.90
CA ILE A 35 -23.42 9.12 -2.52
C ILE A 35 -23.29 10.34 -1.58
N SER A 36 -22.36 11.26 -1.88
CA SER A 36 -22.06 12.41 -1.03
C SER A 36 -21.79 13.65 -1.87
N HIS A 37 -22.27 14.81 -1.42
CA HIS A 37 -21.97 16.10 -2.06
C HIS A 37 -20.52 16.59 -1.77
N TYR A 38 -19.87 16.08 -0.72
CA TYR A 38 -18.57 16.57 -0.25
C TYR A 38 -17.36 15.76 -0.73
N ALA A 39 -17.57 14.52 -1.18
CA ALA A 39 -16.52 13.64 -1.68
C ALA A 39 -16.98 13.06 -3.02
N ALA A 40 -16.17 13.25 -4.06
CA ALA A 40 -16.49 12.78 -5.41
C ALA A 40 -16.65 11.25 -5.43
N GLU A 41 -15.62 10.53 -4.99
CA GLU A 41 -15.61 9.06 -4.99
C GLU A 41 -15.61 8.58 -3.54
N ILE A 42 -16.80 8.40 -2.93
CA ILE A 42 -16.90 8.19 -1.47
C ILE A 42 -16.30 6.85 -1.05
N THR A 43 -16.44 5.81 -1.87
CA THR A 43 -15.97 4.47 -1.56
C THR A 43 -14.46 4.50 -1.56
N ASN A 44 -13.85 5.02 -2.62
CA ASN A 44 -12.41 5.22 -2.73
C ASN A 44 -11.86 6.12 -1.61
N THR A 45 -12.58 7.18 -1.24
CA THR A 45 -12.21 8.07 -0.13
C THR A 45 -12.22 7.33 1.21
N LEU A 46 -13.29 6.60 1.52
CA LEU A 46 -13.45 5.91 2.81
C LEU A 46 -12.50 4.71 2.95
N THR A 47 -12.23 3.98 1.87
CA THR A 47 -11.26 2.88 1.88
C THR A 47 -9.84 3.41 2.14
N ASN A 48 -9.50 4.59 1.62
CA ASN A 48 -8.24 5.25 1.95
C ASN A 48 -8.20 5.83 3.37
N ALA A 49 -9.33 6.19 3.98
CA ALA A 49 -9.36 6.58 5.39
C ALA A 49 -8.94 5.42 6.32
N LEU A 50 -9.25 4.17 5.96
CA LEU A 50 -8.75 2.99 6.66
C LEU A 50 -7.22 2.88 6.54
N PHE A 51 -6.67 3.17 5.36
CA PHE A 51 -5.23 3.22 5.11
C PHE A 51 -4.55 4.23 6.05
N VAL A 52 -5.10 5.44 6.18
CA VAL A 52 -4.62 6.45 7.15
C VAL A 52 -4.70 5.93 8.60
N ALA A 53 -5.82 5.33 9.02
CA ALA A 53 -5.99 4.83 10.38
C ALA A 53 -4.94 3.75 10.74
N LEU A 54 -4.63 2.86 9.79
CA LEU A 54 -3.60 1.84 9.95
C LEU A 54 -2.19 2.45 10.03
N GLY A 55 -1.91 3.49 9.23
CA GLY A 55 -0.66 4.24 9.30
C GLY A 55 -0.45 4.90 10.67
N ILE A 56 -1.49 5.53 11.23
CA ILE A 56 -1.44 6.16 12.56
C ILE A 56 -1.13 5.10 13.62
N ARG A 57 -1.80 3.94 13.54
CA ARG A 57 -1.55 2.82 14.44
C ARG A 57 -0.12 2.30 14.30
N GLY A 58 0.40 2.22 13.08
CA GLY A 58 1.79 1.85 12.79
C GLY A 58 2.79 2.77 13.46
N VAL A 59 2.68 4.09 13.25
CA VAL A 59 3.54 5.08 13.90
C VAL A 59 3.48 4.96 15.43
N ARG A 60 2.27 4.89 16.00
CA ARG A 60 2.08 4.75 17.45
C ARG A 60 2.75 3.50 18.01
N ASN A 61 2.65 2.37 17.30
CA ASN A 61 3.30 1.13 17.70
C ASN A 61 4.83 1.25 17.61
N CYS A 62 5.38 1.84 16.55
CA CYS A 62 6.81 2.08 16.44
C CYS A 62 7.37 2.92 17.59
N LEU A 63 6.65 3.98 17.97
CA LEU A 63 7.05 4.83 19.09
C LEU A 63 6.89 4.09 20.44
N LYS A 64 5.79 3.35 20.63
CA LYS A 64 5.51 2.62 21.87
C LYS A 64 6.51 1.51 22.13
N TYR A 65 6.86 0.73 21.11
CA TYR A 65 7.79 -0.40 21.22
C TYR A 65 9.24 -0.04 20.87
N ARG A 66 9.53 1.25 20.65
CA ARG A 66 10.87 1.79 20.35
C ARG A 66 11.55 1.08 19.17
N HIS A 67 10.80 0.89 18.08
CA HIS A 67 11.36 0.40 16.82
C HIS A 67 12.30 1.43 16.20
N ASP A 68 13.21 0.96 15.34
CA ASP A 68 14.15 1.82 14.64
C ASP A 68 13.43 2.91 13.84
N THR A 69 14.09 4.07 13.72
CA THR A 69 13.54 5.27 13.07
C THR A 69 13.13 5.04 11.62
N VAL A 70 13.77 4.09 10.93
CA VAL A 70 13.39 3.68 9.57
C VAL A 70 11.93 3.23 9.47
N PHE A 71 11.41 2.52 10.48
CA PHE A 71 10.02 2.07 10.50
C PHE A 71 9.05 3.23 10.74
N VAL A 72 9.45 4.20 11.57
CA VAL A 72 8.66 5.43 11.79
C VAL A 72 8.55 6.21 10.48
N ILE A 73 9.67 6.41 9.79
CA ILE A 73 9.71 7.12 8.50
C ILE A 73 8.87 6.38 7.45
N ALA A 74 8.94 5.05 7.40
CA ALA A 74 8.11 4.23 6.51
C ALA A 74 6.62 4.47 6.74
N TYR A 75 6.17 4.42 8.00
CA TYR A 75 4.76 4.67 8.33
C TYR A 75 4.33 6.14 8.14
N LEU A 76 5.24 7.11 8.25
CA LEU A 76 4.95 8.50 7.91
C LEU A 76 4.78 8.70 6.40
N GLY A 77 5.61 8.06 5.57
CA GLY A 77 5.43 8.06 4.12
C GLY A 77 4.11 7.39 3.71
N TYR A 78 3.81 6.25 4.33
CA TYR A 78 2.52 5.55 4.18
C TYR A 78 1.32 6.44 4.53
N LEU A 79 1.41 7.23 5.61
CA LEU A 79 0.38 8.21 5.98
C LEU A 79 0.24 9.33 4.95
N LEU A 80 1.36 9.80 4.39
CA LEU A 80 1.33 10.83 3.36
C LEU A 80 0.60 10.33 2.11
N VAL A 81 0.89 9.11 1.66
CA VAL A 81 0.18 8.48 0.54
C VAL A 81 -1.30 8.39 0.85
N GLY A 82 -1.68 7.93 2.05
CA GLY A 82 -3.10 7.76 2.36
C GLY A 82 -3.88 9.04 2.51
N CYS A 83 -3.30 10.06 3.15
CA CYS A 83 -3.92 11.37 3.23
C CYS A 83 -4.02 12.02 1.83
N GLY A 84 -3.00 11.85 0.99
CA GLY A 84 -3.01 12.28 -0.40
C GLY A 84 -4.14 11.64 -1.19
N SER A 85 -4.27 10.33 -1.10
CA SER A 85 -5.33 9.57 -1.78
C SER A 85 -6.73 9.93 -1.29
N VAL A 86 -6.94 10.07 0.03
CA VAL A 86 -8.21 10.59 0.59
C VAL A 86 -8.53 11.96 -0.01
N ALA A 87 -7.57 12.87 -0.04
CA ALA A 87 -7.78 14.22 -0.57
C ALA A 87 -8.02 14.23 -2.09
N PHE A 88 -7.35 13.35 -2.82
CA PHE A 88 -7.55 13.20 -4.25
C PHE A 88 -8.96 12.68 -4.58
N HIS A 89 -9.37 11.53 -4.02
CA HIS A 89 -10.69 10.96 -4.27
C HIS A 89 -11.86 11.81 -3.75
N ALA A 90 -11.63 12.62 -2.73
CA ALA A 90 -12.63 13.57 -2.26
C ALA A 90 -12.82 14.75 -3.23
N THR A 91 -11.76 15.19 -3.94
CA THR A 91 -11.76 16.46 -4.69
C THR A 91 -11.66 16.32 -6.20
N LEU A 92 -11.08 15.23 -6.71
CA LEU A 92 -10.64 15.04 -8.10
C LEU A 92 -9.87 16.25 -8.65
N SER A 93 -9.00 16.82 -7.81
CA SER A 93 -8.19 17.98 -8.17
C SER A 93 -6.78 17.57 -8.59
N TYR A 94 -6.26 18.20 -9.65
CA TYR A 94 -4.91 17.90 -10.15
C TYR A 94 -3.80 18.09 -9.08
N PRO A 95 -3.82 19.12 -8.22
CA PRO A 95 -2.83 19.21 -7.15
C PRO A 95 -2.89 18.03 -6.17
N MET A 96 -4.07 17.54 -5.81
CA MET A 96 -4.20 16.39 -4.90
C MET A 96 -3.84 15.08 -5.59
N GLN A 97 -4.10 14.95 -6.91
CA GLN A 97 -3.59 13.84 -7.71
C GLN A 97 -2.07 13.76 -7.64
N LEU A 98 -1.38 14.90 -7.78
CA LEU A 98 0.08 14.95 -7.64
C LEU A 98 0.53 14.55 -6.23
N VAL A 99 -0.18 14.97 -5.17
CA VAL A 99 0.15 14.56 -3.80
C VAL A 99 -0.02 13.06 -3.61
N ASP A 100 -1.11 12.46 -4.11
CA ASP A 100 -1.35 11.03 -4.04
C ASP A 100 -0.25 10.25 -4.78
N GLU A 101 -0.13 10.46 -6.08
CA GLU A 101 0.77 9.68 -6.94
C GLU A 101 2.26 9.93 -6.60
N LEU A 102 2.70 11.19 -6.47
CA LEU A 102 4.12 11.45 -6.24
C LEU A 102 4.58 11.00 -4.86
N SER A 103 3.73 11.08 -3.83
CA SER A 103 4.09 10.60 -2.50
C SER A 103 4.44 9.10 -2.48
N MET A 104 3.87 8.30 -3.39
CA MET A 104 4.23 6.90 -3.59
C MET A 104 5.68 6.75 -4.08
N ILE A 105 6.11 7.59 -5.03
CA ILE A 105 7.49 7.61 -5.54
C ILE A 105 8.46 7.99 -4.43
N TYR A 106 8.22 9.11 -3.74
CA TYR A 106 9.11 9.59 -2.69
C TYR A 106 9.23 8.60 -1.53
N THR A 107 8.11 8.04 -1.07
CA THR A 107 8.10 7.04 0.00
C THR A 107 8.87 5.79 -0.42
N THR A 108 8.66 5.29 -1.63
CA THR A 108 9.36 4.11 -2.14
C THR A 108 10.86 4.38 -2.32
N SER A 109 11.25 5.58 -2.76
CA SER A 109 12.65 5.99 -2.82
C SER A 109 13.32 5.97 -1.44
N ILE A 110 12.64 6.43 -0.40
CA ILE A 110 13.17 6.38 0.98
C ILE A 110 13.33 4.92 1.44
N LEU A 111 12.36 4.05 1.18
CA LEU A 111 12.44 2.63 1.52
C LEU A 111 13.55 1.92 0.73
N CYS A 112 13.68 2.24 -0.56
CA CYS A 112 14.76 1.75 -1.42
C CYS A 112 16.12 2.14 -0.84
N HIS A 113 16.30 3.40 -0.45
CA HIS A 113 17.51 3.86 0.21
C HIS A 113 17.82 3.04 1.47
N ALA A 114 16.84 2.89 2.37
CA ALA A 114 17.02 2.15 3.61
C ALA A 114 17.44 0.68 3.38
N ILE A 115 16.82 0.00 2.40
CA ILE A 115 17.07 -1.42 2.12
C ILE A 115 18.40 -1.63 1.39
N PHE A 116 18.75 -0.76 0.44
CA PHE A 116 19.98 -0.92 -0.36
C PHE A 116 21.24 -0.48 0.37
N THR A 117 21.12 0.42 1.35
CA THR A 117 22.26 0.91 2.14
C THR A 117 22.59 0.02 3.34
N GLN A 118 21.72 -0.93 3.69
CA GLN A 118 21.99 -1.93 4.71
C GLN A 118 23.32 -2.65 4.39
N ASP A 119 24.23 -2.65 5.37
CA ASP A 119 25.57 -3.24 5.29
C ASP A 119 26.49 -2.67 4.19
N ARG A 120 26.27 -1.41 3.77
CA ARG A 120 27.10 -0.70 2.78
C ARG A 120 27.86 0.49 3.39
N SER A 121 28.87 0.98 2.67
CA SER A 121 29.69 2.10 3.11
C SER A 121 28.90 3.42 3.14
N ARG A 122 29.29 4.35 4.01
CA ARG A 122 28.66 5.68 4.13
C ARG A 122 28.69 6.45 2.81
N LEU A 123 29.78 6.34 2.05
CA LEU A 123 29.91 6.96 0.73
C LEU A 123 28.85 6.43 -0.24
N PHE A 124 28.71 5.10 -0.34
CA PHE A 124 27.68 4.49 -1.18
C PHE A 124 26.28 4.96 -0.79
N SER A 125 25.99 5.01 0.52
CA SER A 125 24.71 5.50 1.03
C SER A 125 24.40 6.95 0.64
N ILE A 126 25.40 7.83 0.66
CA ILE A 126 25.24 9.23 0.26
C ILE A 126 24.98 9.33 -1.25
N PHE A 127 25.79 8.65 -2.07
CA PHE A 127 25.61 8.67 -3.53
C PHE A 127 24.26 8.10 -3.96
N LEU A 128 23.84 6.98 -3.37
CA LEU A 128 22.53 6.40 -3.64
C LEU A 128 21.39 7.36 -3.23
N GLY A 129 21.51 8.00 -2.06
CA GLY A 129 20.53 8.98 -1.60
C GLY A 129 20.38 10.16 -2.55
N ILE A 130 21.51 10.75 -2.98
CA ILE A 130 21.52 11.85 -3.97
C ILE A 130 20.89 11.38 -5.29
N GLY A 131 21.25 10.19 -5.77
CA GLY A 131 20.70 9.62 -6.99
C GLY A 131 19.19 9.41 -6.93
N LEU A 132 18.66 8.89 -5.82
CA LEU A 132 17.22 8.68 -5.62
C LEU A 132 16.44 9.99 -5.51
N VAL A 133 17.01 11.02 -4.88
CA VAL A 133 16.42 12.36 -4.84
C VAL A 133 16.37 12.97 -6.24
N ALA A 134 17.48 12.92 -6.98
CA ALA A 134 17.54 13.42 -8.35
C ALA A 134 16.56 12.68 -9.27
N LEU A 135 16.43 11.36 -9.12
CA LEU A 135 15.46 10.54 -9.84
C LEU A 135 14.03 10.96 -9.50
N SER A 136 13.69 11.11 -8.22
CA SER A 136 12.33 11.46 -7.79
C SER A 136 11.91 12.86 -8.26
N ILE A 137 12.84 13.83 -8.23
CA ILE A 137 12.60 15.19 -8.77
C ILE A 137 12.44 15.14 -10.29
N SER A 138 13.28 14.38 -10.99
CA SER A 138 13.18 14.21 -12.46
C SER A 138 11.85 13.59 -12.87
N ILE A 139 11.41 12.53 -12.18
CA ILE A 139 10.10 11.90 -12.40
C ILE A 139 8.99 12.92 -12.15
N THR A 140 9.07 13.70 -11.08
CA THR A 140 8.06 14.72 -10.75
C THR A 140 7.96 15.80 -11.82
N ALA A 141 9.09 16.35 -12.25
CA ALA A 141 9.12 17.39 -13.29
C ALA A 141 8.60 16.87 -14.63
N TYR A 142 9.03 15.67 -15.04
CA TYR A 142 8.57 15.06 -16.29
C TYR A 142 7.09 14.67 -16.22
N TYR A 143 6.64 14.12 -15.09
CA TYR A 143 5.24 13.76 -14.90
C TYR A 143 4.33 14.99 -14.94
N HIS A 144 4.73 16.08 -14.29
CA HIS A 144 3.99 17.34 -14.35
C HIS A 144 3.93 17.93 -15.76
N TYR A 145 4.96 17.71 -16.57
CA TYR A 145 5.00 18.18 -17.97
C TYR A 145 4.13 17.34 -18.90
N ILE A 146 4.21 16.02 -18.83
CA ILE A 146 3.50 15.11 -19.74
C ILE A 146 2.04 14.85 -19.31
N GLN A 147 1.77 14.93 -18.00
CA GLN A 147 0.48 14.68 -17.35
C GLN A 147 -0.17 13.32 -17.71
N ASP A 148 0.63 12.37 -18.21
CA ASP A 148 0.21 11.00 -18.52
C ASP A 148 0.43 10.07 -17.31
N PRO A 149 -0.64 9.58 -16.66
CA PRO A 149 -0.55 8.73 -15.46
C PRO A 149 0.17 7.39 -15.74
N THR A 150 0.20 6.93 -16.99
CA THR A 150 0.91 5.71 -17.38
C THR A 150 2.41 5.82 -17.12
N PHE A 151 2.99 7.02 -17.31
CA PHE A 151 4.41 7.28 -17.02
C PHE A 151 4.69 7.06 -15.53
N HIS A 152 3.87 7.64 -14.65
CA HIS A 152 3.99 7.48 -13.20
C HIS A 152 3.87 6.00 -12.81
N GLN A 153 2.83 5.30 -13.28
CA GLN A 153 2.58 3.89 -12.95
C GLN A 153 3.78 3.00 -13.29
N ASN A 154 4.40 3.21 -14.46
CA ASN A 154 5.59 2.48 -14.89
C ASN A 154 6.80 2.80 -14.00
N ALA A 155 7.05 4.08 -13.74
CA ALA A 155 8.17 4.51 -12.90
C ALA A 155 8.05 3.97 -11.47
N PHE A 156 6.84 4.06 -10.88
CA PHE A 156 6.52 3.50 -9.58
C PHE A 156 6.71 1.98 -9.56
N SER A 157 6.16 1.26 -10.54
CA SER A 157 6.24 -0.20 -10.61
C SER A 157 7.70 -0.70 -10.65
N ILE A 158 8.55 -0.05 -11.45
CA ILE A 158 9.98 -0.41 -11.55
C ILE A 158 10.67 -0.20 -10.20
N LEU A 159 10.49 0.97 -9.57
CA LEU A 159 11.10 1.32 -8.30
C LEU A 159 10.61 0.40 -7.16
N PHE A 160 9.30 0.15 -7.12
CA PHE A 160 8.66 -0.73 -6.14
C PHE A 160 9.17 -2.17 -6.28
N LEU A 161 9.16 -2.73 -7.49
CA LEU A 161 9.66 -4.09 -7.74
C LEU A 161 11.13 -4.22 -7.37
N ALA A 162 11.99 -3.26 -7.74
CA ALA A 162 13.40 -3.27 -7.35
C ALA A 162 13.58 -3.31 -5.83
N THR A 163 12.77 -2.53 -5.11
CA THR A 163 12.77 -2.49 -3.63
C THR A 163 12.31 -3.81 -3.03
N VAL A 164 11.21 -4.38 -3.55
CA VAL A 164 10.66 -5.68 -3.09
C VAL A 164 11.65 -6.80 -3.37
N PHE A 165 12.20 -6.92 -4.58
CA PHE A 165 13.17 -7.97 -4.92
C PHE A 165 14.43 -7.89 -4.05
N ARG A 166 14.94 -6.68 -3.78
CA ARG A 166 16.07 -6.50 -2.87
C ARG A 166 15.72 -6.91 -1.44
N SER A 167 14.52 -6.55 -0.95
CA SER A 167 14.01 -6.94 0.36
C SER A 167 13.91 -8.47 0.50
N LEU A 168 13.31 -9.13 -0.50
CA LEU A 168 13.25 -10.60 -0.55
C LEU A 168 14.63 -11.23 -0.54
N TYR A 169 15.56 -10.71 -1.35
CA TYR A 169 16.93 -11.20 -1.39
C TYR A 169 17.61 -11.06 -0.02
N THR A 170 17.48 -9.92 0.66
CA THR A 170 18.02 -9.75 2.02
C THR A 170 17.43 -10.78 2.98
N MET A 171 16.12 -10.99 2.93
CA MET A 171 15.43 -11.92 3.82
C MET A 171 15.83 -13.38 3.55
N GLU A 172 15.87 -13.82 2.29
CA GLU A 172 16.19 -15.21 1.92
C GLU A 172 17.69 -15.51 1.95
N ALA A 173 18.52 -14.65 1.36
CA ALA A 173 19.94 -14.95 1.15
C ALA A 173 20.83 -14.54 2.33
N ILE A 174 20.45 -13.51 3.09
CA ILE A 174 21.29 -12.98 4.18
C ILE A 174 20.74 -13.43 5.54
N LEU A 175 19.46 -13.15 5.83
CA LEU A 175 18.90 -13.39 7.16
C LEU A 175 18.75 -14.89 7.48
N ARG A 176 18.31 -15.72 6.54
CA ARG A 176 18.09 -17.16 6.80
C ARG A 176 19.36 -17.95 7.12
N PRO A 177 20.46 -17.82 6.36
CA PRO A 177 21.68 -18.54 6.71
C PRO A 177 22.24 -18.09 8.06
N MET A 178 22.11 -16.80 8.40
CA MET A 178 22.56 -16.28 9.70
C MET A 178 21.77 -16.86 10.87
N LEU A 179 20.44 -16.91 10.76
CA LEU A 179 19.60 -17.55 11.78
C LEU A 179 19.91 -19.05 11.91
N SER A 180 20.09 -19.74 10.79
CA SER A 180 20.44 -21.17 10.78
C SER A 180 21.84 -21.46 11.34
N LYS A 181 22.83 -20.59 11.12
CA LYS A 181 24.20 -20.75 11.65
C LYS A 181 24.31 -20.42 13.13
N THR A 182 23.65 -19.34 13.58
CA THR A 182 23.52 -18.98 15.01
C THR A 182 22.94 -20.14 15.82
N HIS A 183 22.03 -20.90 15.21
CA HIS A 183 21.46 -22.10 15.80
C HIS A 183 22.47 -23.26 15.93
N ILE A 184 23.26 -23.57 14.89
CA ILE A 184 24.25 -24.67 14.92
C ILE A 184 25.36 -24.40 15.94
N ASN A 185 25.77 -23.14 16.11
CA ASN A 185 26.89 -22.77 16.99
C ASN A 185 26.50 -22.57 18.46
N LYS A 186 25.23 -22.77 18.85
CA LYS A 186 24.83 -22.72 20.26
C LYS A 186 25.29 -24.01 20.96
N PRO A 187 26.23 -23.96 21.93
CA PRO A 187 26.71 -25.17 22.59
C PRO A 187 25.56 -25.84 23.36
N PRO A 188 25.57 -27.18 23.50
CA PRO A 188 24.60 -27.86 24.36
C PRO A 188 24.82 -27.36 25.78
N ARG A 189 23.82 -26.64 26.33
CA ARG A 189 23.83 -26.28 27.75
C ARG A 189 23.80 -27.58 28.55
N THR A 190 24.88 -27.81 29.28
CA THR A 190 25.03 -28.91 30.23
C THR A 190 23.81 -29.00 31.15
N SER A 191 23.34 -30.22 31.27
CA SER A 191 22.17 -30.69 32.01
C SER A 191 22.13 -30.20 33.46
N VAL A 192 21.07 -29.52 33.87
CA VAL A 192 20.43 -29.75 35.17
C VAL A 192 18.91 -29.60 35.03
N SER A 193 18.23 -30.65 35.51
CA SER A 193 16.80 -30.85 35.72
C SER A 193 15.92 -29.61 35.86
N ASN A 194 14.86 -29.52 35.05
CA ASN A 194 13.47 -29.63 35.56
C ASN A 194 12.49 -29.75 34.38
N LYS A 195 11.79 -30.88 34.35
CA LYS A 195 10.60 -31.12 33.52
C LYS A 195 9.47 -30.29 34.13
N GLU A 196 9.21 -29.10 33.59
CA GLU A 196 7.87 -28.51 33.49
C GLU A 196 7.97 -27.18 32.70
N THR A 197 7.31 -27.17 31.54
CA THR A 197 6.96 -25.99 30.73
C THR A 197 8.10 -25.09 30.23
N ARG A 198 8.98 -25.61 29.37
CA ARG A 198 9.91 -24.77 28.60
C ARG A 198 9.91 -25.15 27.12
N SER A 199 9.03 -24.51 26.35
CA SER A 199 9.06 -24.53 24.88
C SER A 199 10.48 -24.21 24.39
N SER A 200 11.09 -25.13 23.63
CA SER A 200 12.49 -24.99 23.24
C SER A 200 12.71 -23.76 22.34
N PRO A 201 13.81 -23.01 22.49
CA PRO A 201 14.12 -21.84 21.65
C PRO A 201 14.27 -22.19 20.15
N VAL A 202 14.50 -23.47 19.84
CA VAL A 202 14.55 -24.00 18.47
C VAL A 202 13.17 -23.99 17.81
N GLN A 203 12.13 -24.26 18.59
CA GLN A 203 10.75 -24.27 18.11
C GLN A 203 10.24 -22.86 17.86
N SER A 204 10.66 -21.87 18.67
CA SER A 204 10.29 -20.46 18.47
C SER A 204 10.93 -19.85 17.22
N ASP A 205 12.20 -20.15 16.92
CA ASP A 205 12.89 -19.56 15.77
C ASP A 205 12.38 -20.12 14.44
N ARG A 206 12.09 -21.43 14.38
CA ARG A 206 11.41 -22.04 13.23
C ARG A 206 9.99 -21.49 13.05
N ALA A 207 9.27 -21.28 14.14
CA ALA A 207 7.95 -20.66 14.08
C ALA A 207 8.04 -19.24 13.50
N ILE A 208 8.98 -18.40 13.97
CA ILE A 208 9.19 -17.05 13.44
C ILE A 208 9.48 -17.07 11.93
N ILE A 209 10.32 -17.98 11.43
CA ILE A 209 10.62 -18.07 9.99
C ILE A 209 9.37 -18.50 9.20
N CYS A 210 8.57 -19.44 9.71
CA CYS A 210 7.30 -19.83 9.11
C CYS A 210 6.31 -18.67 9.06
N GLU A 211 6.18 -17.90 10.15
CA GLU A 211 5.35 -16.70 10.21
C GLU A 211 5.82 -15.65 9.20
N MET A 212 7.13 -15.39 9.10
CA MET A 212 7.69 -14.46 8.11
C MET A 212 7.38 -14.90 6.68
N ARG A 213 7.46 -16.19 6.37
CA ARG A 213 7.08 -16.73 5.05
C ARG A 213 5.60 -16.53 4.77
N TRP A 214 4.77 -16.75 5.78
CA TRP A 214 3.34 -16.58 5.65
C TRP A 214 2.97 -15.13 5.41
N ILE A 215 3.58 -14.19 6.15
CA ILE A 215 3.41 -12.75 5.96
C ILE A 215 3.83 -12.35 4.53
N VAL A 216 4.98 -12.81 4.05
CA VAL A 216 5.46 -12.49 2.70
C VAL A 216 4.55 -13.09 1.62
N ALA A 217 4.13 -14.35 1.77
CA ALA A 217 3.23 -15.00 0.82
C ALA A 217 1.86 -14.31 0.79
N MET A 218 1.30 -14.01 1.96
CA MET A 218 0.07 -13.24 2.07
C MET A 218 0.22 -11.88 1.41
N GLY A 219 1.33 -11.17 1.61
CA GLY A 219 1.64 -9.90 0.95
C GLY A 219 1.65 -9.96 -0.57
N PHE A 220 2.16 -11.05 -1.17
CA PHE A 220 2.09 -11.24 -2.62
C PHE A 220 0.68 -11.52 -3.10
N ILE A 221 -0.06 -12.36 -2.38
CA ILE A 221 -1.44 -12.73 -2.72
C ILE A 221 -2.34 -11.49 -2.65
N THR A 222 -2.22 -10.70 -1.60
CA THR A 222 -3.00 -9.48 -1.35
C THR A 222 -2.67 -8.40 -2.38
N CYS A 223 -1.38 -8.17 -2.67
CA CYS A 223 -0.96 -7.26 -3.73
C CYS A 223 -1.49 -7.68 -5.11
N ALA A 224 -1.36 -8.96 -5.47
CA ALA A 224 -1.86 -9.48 -6.76
C ALA A 224 -3.39 -9.35 -6.86
N ALA A 225 -4.12 -9.74 -5.83
CA ALA A 225 -5.58 -9.62 -5.78
C ALA A 225 -6.03 -8.15 -5.90
N GLY A 226 -5.30 -7.24 -5.24
CA GLY A 226 -5.50 -5.82 -5.40
C GLY A 226 -5.32 -5.36 -6.85
N ILE A 227 -4.19 -5.69 -7.49
CA ILE A 227 -3.91 -5.27 -8.87
C ILE A 227 -4.98 -5.81 -9.81
N THR A 228 -5.46 -7.03 -9.56
CA THR A 228 -6.58 -7.62 -10.32
C THR A 228 -7.85 -6.81 -10.12
N ALA A 229 -8.24 -6.46 -8.88
CA ALA A 229 -9.41 -5.64 -8.61
C ALA A 229 -9.33 -4.27 -9.32
N TRP A 230 -8.17 -3.61 -9.22
CA TRP A 230 -7.88 -2.35 -9.92
C TRP A 230 -8.02 -2.50 -11.45
N LYS A 231 -7.43 -3.54 -12.05
CA LYS A 231 -7.52 -3.75 -13.50
C LYS A 231 -8.93 -4.07 -13.98
N VAL A 232 -9.66 -4.89 -13.23
CA VAL A 232 -11.05 -5.25 -13.56
C VAL A 232 -11.91 -3.99 -13.55
N ASP A 233 -11.74 -3.13 -12.55
CA ASP A 233 -12.47 -1.87 -12.43
C ASP A 233 -12.23 -0.94 -13.62
N ASN A 234 -10.97 -0.83 -14.08
CA ASN A 234 -10.62 -0.01 -15.24
C ASN A 234 -11.11 -0.60 -16.58
N ILE A 235 -11.00 -1.92 -16.79
CA ILE A 235 -11.33 -2.56 -18.07
C ILE A 235 -12.84 -2.72 -18.25
N HIS A 236 -13.56 -3.10 -17.19
CA HIS A 236 -14.99 -3.41 -17.23
C HIS A 236 -15.85 -2.30 -16.62
N CYS A 237 -15.36 -1.06 -16.62
CA CYS A 237 -16.03 0.03 -15.92
C CYS A 237 -17.49 0.23 -16.37
N GLY A 238 -17.76 0.22 -17.68
CA GLY A 238 -19.11 0.38 -18.20
C GLY A 238 -20.09 -0.71 -17.75
N ASP A 239 -19.62 -1.97 -17.67
CA ASP A 239 -20.43 -3.10 -17.18
C ASP A 239 -20.67 -2.98 -15.67
N LEU A 240 -19.63 -2.60 -14.90
CA LEU A 240 -19.71 -2.44 -13.45
C LEU A 240 -20.67 -1.31 -13.07
N VAL A 241 -20.58 -0.14 -13.73
CA VAL A 241 -21.51 0.97 -13.54
C VAL A 241 -22.94 0.50 -13.81
N ARG A 242 -23.18 -0.19 -14.94
CA ARG A 242 -24.52 -0.72 -15.26
C ARG A 242 -25.04 -1.64 -14.15
N TRP A 243 -24.20 -2.56 -13.66
CA TRP A 243 -24.57 -3.45 -12.58
C TRP A 243 -24.79 -2.73 -11.25
N ARG A 244 -24.07 -1.66 -10.94
CA ARG A 244 -24.33 -0.83 -9.75
C ARG A 244 -25.70 -0.18 -9.78
N HIS A 245 -26.14 0.33 -10.94
CA HIS A 245 -27.50 0.85 -11.14
C HIS A 245 -28.56 -0.26 -11.04
N GLU A 246 -28.29 -1.45 -11.57
CA GLU A 246 -29.20 -2.60 -11.46
C GLU A 246 -29.33 -3.13 -10.02
N VAL A 247 -28.23 -3.16 -9.26
CA VAL A 247 -28.17 -3.73 -7.91
C VAL A 247 -28.61 -2.71 -6.86
N GLY A 248 -28.23 -1.44 -6.99
CA GLY A 248 -28.52 -0.37 -6.03
C GLY A 248 -27.65 -0.42 -4.77
N LEU A 249 -27.76 0.62 -3.92
CA LEU A 249 -27.03 0.72 -2.66
C LEU A 249 -27.71 -0.12 -1.56
N PRO A 250 -26.94 -0.62 -0.56
CA PRO A 250 -25.48 -0.48 -0.41
C PRO A 250 -24.67 -1.48 -1.23
N TRP A 251 -25.33 -2.44 -1.87
CA TRP A 251 -24.69 -3.58 -2.55
C TRP A 251 -23.82 -3.18 -3.76
N GLY A 252 -24.13 -2.05 -4.41
CA GLY A 252 -23.30 -1.46 -5.45
C GLY A 252 -21.87 -1.13 -5.02
N ILE A 253 -21.65 -0.85 -3.72
CA ILE A 253 -20.30 -0.59 -3.15
C ILE A 253 -19.38 -1.80 -3.32
N LEU A 254 -19.93 -3.03 -3.35
CA LEU A 254 -19.14 -4.24 -3.56
C LEU A 254 -18.55 -4.32 -4.97
N LEU A 255 -19.08 -3.55 -5.92
CA LEU A 255 -18.62 -3.48 -7.30
C LEU A 255 -17.61 -2.35 -7.54
N GLU A 256 -17.22 -1.62 -6.49
CA GLU A 256 -16.19 -0.57 -6.53
C GLU A 256 -14.79 -1.19 -6.41
N GLY A 257 -14.30 -1.79 -7.51
CA GLY A 257 -13.04 -2.54 -7.52
C GLY A 257 -11.82 -1.69 -7.16
N HIS A 258 -11.85 -0.40 -7.52
CA HIS A 258 -10.82 0.55 -7.12
C HIS A 258 -10.81 0.81 -5.60
N GLY A 259 -11.97 0.87 -4.96
CA GLY A 259 -12.05 0.97 -3.50
C GLY A 259 -11.46 -0.27 -2.81
N TRP A 260 -11.76 -1.45 -3.35
CA TRP A 260 -11.22 -2.71 -2.84
C TRP A 260 -9.71 -2.86 -3.05
N TRP A 261 -9.14 -2.24 -4.08
CA TRP A 261 -7.69 -2.17 -4.26
C TRP A 261 -7.00 -1.64 -2.99
N TYR A 262 -7.48 -0.53 -2.44
CA TYR A 262 -6.93 0.07 -1.21
C TYR A 262 -7.10 -0.80 0.04
N VAL A 263 -8.15 -1.62 0.11
CA VAL A 263 -8.35 -2.52 1.25
C VAL A 263 -7.51 -3.79 1.12
N ILE A 264 -7.45 -4.35 -0.09
CA ILE A 264 -6.88 -5.66 -0.37
C ILE A 264 -5.37 -5.58 -0.50
N ALA A 265 -4.82 -4.58 -1.20
CA ALA A 265 -3.37 -4.44 -1.38
C ALA A 265 -2.59 -4.17 -0.08
N LEU A 266 -3.28 -4.14 1.06
CA LEU A 266 -2.88 -3.53 2.32
C LEU A 266 -2.61 -4.52 3.46
N ARG A 267 -2.39 -5.79 3.16
CA ARG A 267 -1.98 -6.81 4.13
C ARG A 267 -0.61 -7.38 3.80
#